data_AF-A0A6A8FJ66-F1
#
_entry.id   AF-A0A6A8FJ66-F1
#
_cell.length_a   1.000
_cell.length_b   1.000
_cell.length_c   1.000
_cell.angle_alpha   90.00
_cell.angle_beta   90.00
_cell.angle_gamma   90.00
#
_symmetry.space_group_name_H-M   'P 1'
#
loop_
_entity.id
_entity.type
_entity.pdbx_description
1 polymer ?
#
loop_
_entity_poly.entity_id
_entity_poly.type
_entity_poly.pdbx_seq_one_letter_code
_entity_poly.pdbx_strand_id
1 'polypeptide(L)'
;MAKFETWVALGSLALGVMFVALIISFYNFLIGPEGKGPQVFVDPIGVLVLIVSIAGVPCLILAGAVLGLSRSSAGRTSALILIITGIILIAGMSGARIAFTHINSLFVVPGMELVPLIFIVGGIGVGAVGGYLLNASNKARRNLEDEIQ
;
A
#
# COMPACT_ATOMS: atom_id res chain seq x y z
N MET A 1 5.68 -5.64 -25.04
CA MET A 1 4.30 -5.29 -24.61
C MET A 1 4.19 -5.63 -23.12
N ALA A 2 3.75 -4.71 -22.26
CA ALA A 2 3.61 -5.00 -20.83
C ALA A 2 2.49 -6.02 -20.61
N LYS A 3 2.76 -7.06 -19.80
CA LYS A 3 1.77 -8.10 -19.51
C LYS A 3 0.63 -7.54 -18.67
N PHE A 4 -0.55 -8.13 -18.78
CA PHE A 4 -1.73 -7.70 -18.03
C PHE A 4 -1.47 -7.63 -16.51
N GLU A 5 -0.76 -8.61 -15.95
CA GLU A 5 -0.30 -8.60 -14.55
C GLU A 5 0.54 -7.37 -14.16
N THR A 6 1.34 -6.82 -15.09
CA THR A 6 2.15 -5.62 -14.84
C THR A 6 1.26 -4.39 -14.71
N TRP A 7 0.20 -4.28 -15.51
CA TRP A 7 -0.77 -3.19 -15.41
C TRP A 7 -1.57 -3.26 -14.10
N VAL A 8 -1.96 -4.47 -13.68
CA VAL A 8 -2.64 -4.67 -12.40
C VAL A 8 -1.72 -4.33 -11.23
N ALA A 9 -0.45 -4.75 -11.28
CA ALA A 9 0.55 -4.38 -10.27
C ALA A 9 0.78 -2.86 -10.23
N LEU A 10 0.82 -2.20 -11.39
CA LEU A 10 0.96 -0.75 -11.48
C LEU A 10 -0.26 -0.02 -10.89
N GLY A 11 -1.46 -0.54 -11.12
CA GLY A 11 -2.68 -0.03 -10.48
C GLY A 11 -2.63 -0.15 -8.95
N SER A 12 -2.14 -1.28 -8.44
CA SER A 12 -1.91 -1.46 -6.99
C SER A 12 -0.92 -0.42 -6.45
N LEU A 13 0.20 -0.21 -7.14
CA LEU A 13 1.19 0.81 -6.76
C LEU A 13 0.56 2.21 -6.71
N ALA A 14 -0.18 2.61 -7.75
CA ALA A 14 -0.81 3.91 -7.83
C ALA A 14 -1.80 4.15 -6.68
N LEU A 15 -2.64 3.15 -6.38
CA LEU A 15 -3.58 3.22 -5.26
C LEU A 15 -2.86 3.24 -3.91
N GLY A 16 -1.76 2.51 -3.75
CA GLY A 16 -0.94 2.52 -2.54
C GLY A 16 -0.32 3.89 -2.27
N VAL A 17 0.25 4.53 -3.30
CA VAL A 17 0.80 5.89 -3.20
C VAL A 17 -0.31 6.89 -2.87
N MET A 18 -1.44 6.82 -3.58
CA MET A 18 -2.60 7.68 -3.32
C MET A 18 -3.11 7.51 -1.89
N PHE A 19 -3.25 6.28 -1.41
CA PHE A 19 -3.69 5.97 -0.06
C PHE A 19 -2.77 6.57 1.00
N VAL A 20 -1.45 6.37 0.86
CA VAL A 20 -0.45 6.95 1.78
C VAL A 20 -0.55 8.47 1.81
N ALA A 21 -0.62 9.10 0.63
CA ALA A 21 -0.74 10.56 0.53
C ALA A 21 -2.01 11.06 1.23
N LEU A 22 -3.15 10.43 0.99
CA LEU A 22 -4.43 10.81 1.59
C LEU A 22 -4.41 10.67 3.13
N ILE A 23 -3.88 9.58 3.68
CA ILE A 23 -3.78 9.39 5.13
C ILE A 23 -2.88 10.45 5.77
N ILE A 24 -1.70 10.69 5.20
CA ILE A 24 -0.77 11.70 5.73
C ILE A 24 -1.39 13.11 5.65
N SER A 25 -1.99 13.46 4.51
CA SER A 25 -2.70 14.74 4.34
C SER A 25 -3.84 14.89 5.33
N PHE A 26 -4.61 13.83 5.57
CA PHE A 26 -5.70 13.84 6.53
C PHE A 26 -5.20 14.02 7.96
N TYR A 27 -4.12 13.34 8.37
CA TYR A 27 -3.55 13.52 9.70
C TYR A 27 -2.97 14.92 9.88
N ASN A 28 -2.28 15.47 8.87
CA ASN A 28 -1.82 16.85 8.89
C ASN A 28 -2.98 17.86 8.98
N PHE A 29 -4.11 17.58 8.32
CA PHE A 29 -5.32 18.38 8.45
C PHE A 29 -5.88 18.35 9.87
N LEU A 30 -5.86 17.19 10.53
CA LEU A 30 -6.28 17.05 11.93
C LEU A 30 -5.32 17.70 12.93
N ILE A 31 -4.02 17.77 12.63
CA ILE A 31 -3.06 18.55 13.43
C ILE A 31 -3.43 20.04 13.36
N GLY A 32 -3.74 20.54 12.16
CA GLY A 32 -4.17 21.91 11.93
C GLY A 32 -3.08 22.97 12.22
N PRO A 33 -3.38 24.27 11.99
CA PRO A 33 -2.46 25.35 12.29
C PRO A 33 -2.21 25.45 13.81
N GLU A 34 -0.93 25.55 14.19
CA GLU A 34 -0.47 25.61 15.59
C GLU A 34 -0.83 24.39 16.47
N GLY A 35 -1.22 23.25 15.88
CA GLY A 35 -1.60 22.05 16.65
C GLY A 35 -2.95 22.17 17.36
N LYS A 36 -3.73 23.21 17.04
CA LYS A 36 -5.04 23.50 17.67
C LYS A 36 -6.19 22.72 17.03
N GLY A 37 -5.90 21.95 15.97
CA GLY A 37 -6.89 21.18 15.21
C GLY A 37 -7.51 21.94 14.03
N PRO A 38 -8.43 21.30 13.31
CA PRO A 38 -9.06 21.87 12.13
C PRO A 38 -10.02 23.03 12.49
N GLN A 39 -10.05 24.07 11.64
CA GLN A 39 -10.95 25.22 11.78
C GLN A 39 -12.38 24.95 11.26
N VAL A 40 -12.61 23.76 10.72
CA VAL A 40 -13.87 23.34 10.09
C VAL A 40 -14.32 22.04 10.73
N PHE A 41 -15.63 21.89 10.95
CA PHE A 41 -16.21 20.65 11.47
C PHE A 41 -16.13 19.55 10.39
N VAL A 42 -15.44 18.46 10.71
CA VAL A 42 -15.28 17.30 9.83
C VAL A 42 -15.51 16.05 10.68
N ASP A 43 -16.23 15.07 10.16
CA ASP A 43 -16.35 13.74 10.76
C ASP A 43 -15.09 12.91 10.44
N PRO A 44 -14.16 12.70 11.41
CA PRO A 44 -12.88 12.07 11.11
C PRO A 44 -13.03 10.58 10.78
N ILE A 45 -14.05 9.92 11.33
CA ILE A 45 -14.31 8.50 11.09
C ILE A 45 -14.78 8.30 9.65
N GLY A 46 -15.76 9.10 9.21
CA GLY A 46 -16.28 9.04 7.85
C GLY A 46 -15.21 9.23 6.79
N VAL A 47 -14.32 10.22 6.97
CA VAL A 47 -13.21 10.48 6.04
C VAL A 47 -12.20 9.32 6.03
N LEU A 48 -11.86 8.77 7.19
CA LEU A 48 -10.93 7.65 7.28
C LEU A 48 -11.47 6.38 6.62
N VAL A 49 -12.75 6.05 6.86
CA VAL A 49 -13.43 4.93 6.20
C VAL A 49 -13.47 5.14 4.68
N LEU A 50 -13.75 6.36 4.23
CA LEU A 50 -13.74 6.71 2.81
C LEU A 50 -12.35 6.45 2.18
N ILE A 51 -11.29 7.01 2.76
CA ILE A 51 -9.91 6.87 2.24
C ILE A 51 -9.51 5.39 2.15
N VAL A 52 -9.79 4.60 3.18
CA VAL A 52 -9.53 3.16 3.20
C VAL A 52 -10.31 2.45 2.10
N SER A 53 -11.57 2.81 1.88
CA SER A 53 -12.45 2.15 0.91
C SER A 53 -12.09 2.47 -0.54
N ILE A 54 -11.69 3.72 -0.84
CA ILE A 54 -11.40 4.14 -2.22
C ILE A 54 -10.00 3.75 -2.69
N ALA A 55 -9.02 3.68 -1.78
CA ALA A 55 -7.62 3.49 -2.14
C ALA A 55 -6.96 2.33 -1.40
N GLY A 56 -7.12 2.26 -0.08
CA GLY A 56 -6.44 1.25 0.75
C GLY A 56 -6.85 -0.19 0.42
N VAL A 57 -8.13 -0.53 0.56
CA VAL A 57 -8.64 -1.88 0.31
C VAL A 57 -8.44 -2.29 -1.17
N PRO A 58 -8.80 -1.45 -2.16
CA PRO A 58 -8.56 -1.78 -3.57
C PRO A 58 -7.09 -2.01 -3.90
N CYS A 59 -6.16 -1.25 -3.29
CA CYS A 59 -4.71 -1.47 -3.44
C CYS A 59 -4.31 -2.90 -3.07
N LEU A 60 -4.77 -3.39 -1.91
CA LEU A 60 -4.45 -4.73 -1.43
C LEU A 60 -5.10 -5.83 -2.29
N ILE A 61 -6.34 -5.61 -2.74
CA ILE A 61 -7.04 -6.53 -3.65
C ILE A 61 -6.26 -6.69 -4.96
N LEU A 62 -5.82 -5.57 -5.57
CA LEU A 62 -5.05 -5.63 -6.80
C LEU A 62 -3.69 -6.33 -6.60
N ALA A 63 -3.00 -6.08 -5.48
CA ALA A 63 -1.75 -6.78 -5.16
C ALA A 63 -1.97 -8.30 -5.06
N GLY A 64 -3.07 -8.73 -4.43
CA GLY A 64 -3.47 -10.13 -4.36
C GLY A 64 -3.88 -10.70 -5.73
N ALA A 65 -4.56 -9.93 -6.56
CA ALA A 65 -4.97 -10.36 -7.90
C ALA A 65 -3.75 -10.67 -8.79
N VAL A 66 -2.65 -9.93 -8.64
CA VAL A 66 -1.40 -10.21 -9.37
C VAL A 66 -0.89 -11.62 -9.08
N LEU A 67 -0.96 -12.13 -7.85
CA LEU A 67 -0.58 -13.52 -7.56
C LEU A 67 -1.38 -14.54 -8.39
N GLY A 68 -2.69 -14.31 -8.51
CA GLY A 68 -3.57 -15.17 -9.29
C GLY A 68 -3.22 -15.14 -10.77
N LEU A 69 -2.94 -13.95 -11.31
CA LEU A 69 -2.57 -13.74 -12.71
C LEU A 69 -1.17 -14.28 -13.06
N SER A 70 -0.22 -14.16 -12.13
CA SER A 70 1.17 -14.56 -12.35
C SER A 70 1.40 -16.07 -12.38
N ARG A 71 0.38 -16.91 -12.10
CA ARG A 71 0.49 -18.37 -12.21
C ARG A 71 0.76 -18.87 -13.62
N SER A 72 0.41 -18.12 -14.67
CA SER A 72 0.68 -18.53 -16.07
C SER A 72 2.01 -18.01 -16.61
N SER A 73 2.56 -16.92 -16.07
CA SER A 73 3.81 -16.32 -16.57
C SER A 73 4.37 -15.25 -15.63
N ALA A 74 4.88 -15.64 -14.45
CA ALA A 74 5.40 -14.72 -13.43
C ALA A 74 6.41 -13.71 -14.01
N GLY A 75 5.97 -12.47 -14.21
CA GLY A 75 6.81 -11.37 -14.67
C GLY A 75 7.69 -10.83 -13.55
N ARG A 76 9.00 -10.77 -13.80
CA ARG A 76 9.94 -10.10 -12.89
C ARG A 76 9.54 -8.64 -12.63
N THR A 77 8.97 -7.96 -13.62
CA THR A 77 8.52 -6.57 -13.50
C THR A 77 7.33 -6.41 -12.54
N SER A 78 6.29 -7.25 -12.65
CA SER A 78 5.15 -7.19 -11.73
C SER A 78 5.58 -7.50 -10.29
N ALA A 79 6.47 -8.48 -10.11
CA ALA A 79 7.04 -8.82 -8.82
C ALA A 79 7.77 -7.63 -8.16
N LEU A 80 8.64 -6.94 -8.90
CA LEU A 80 9.35 -5.76 -8.40
C LEU A 80 8.39 -4.61 -8.04
N ILE A 81 7.36 -4.37 -8.85
CA ILE A 81 6.36 -3.34 -8.56
C ILE A 81 5.64 -3.62 -7.24
N LEU A 82 5.29 -4.88 -6.95
CA LEU A 82 4.66 -5.24 -5.69
C LEU A 82 5.60 -5.07 -4.49
N ILE A 83 6.89 -5.42 -4.62
CA ILE A 83 7.88 -5.16 -3.57
C ILE A 83 7.93 -3.66 -3.25
N ILE A 84 8.03 -2.81 -4.28
CA ILE A 84 8.04 -1.35 -4.12
C ILE A 84 6.74 -0.86 -3.47
N THR A 85 5.59 -1.39 -3.88
CA THR A 85 4.28 -1.07 -3.30
C THR A 85 4.24 -1.39 -1.80
N GLY A 86 4.74 -2.57 -1.41
CA GLY A 86 4.83 -2.97 -0.01
C GLY A 86 5.73 -2.04 0.80
N ILE A 87 6.90 -1.66 0.28
CA ILE A 87 7.82 -0.71 0.92
C ILE A 87 7.14 0.65 1.13
N ILE A 88 6.45 1.16 0.12
CA ILE A 88 5.73 2.45 0.19
C ILE A 88 4.65 2.41 1.26
N LEU A 89 3.86 1.33 1.32
CA LEU A 89 2.85 1.17 2.37
C LEU A 89 3.48 1.15 3.77
N ILE A 90 4.56 0.37 3.96
CA ILE A 90 5.24 0.28 5.27
C ILE A 90 5.82 1.63 5.68
N ALA A 91 6.58 2.29 4.80
CA ALA A 91 7.21 3.56 5.08
C ALA A 91 6.18 4.68 5.30
N GLY A 92 5.19 4.76 4.40
CA GLY A 92 4.12 5.75 4.45
C GLY A 92 3.26 5.63 5.71
N MET A 93 2.85 4.42 6.07
CA MET A 93 2.06 4.20 7.28
C MET A 93 2.88 4.37 8.56
N SER A 94 4.19 4.08 8.51
CA SER A 94 5.09 4.42 9.64
C SER A 94 5.18 5.94 9.83
N GLY A 95 5.28 6.71 8.74
CA GLY A 95 5.19 8.17 8.76
C GLY A 95 3.84 8.67 9.29
N ALA A 96 2.73 8.04 8.88
CA ALA A 96 1.41 8.35 9.39
C ALA A 96 1.29 8.13 10.91
N ARG A 97 1.93 7.09 11.47
CA ARG A 97 1.97 6.91 12.94
C ARG A 97 2.72 8.03 13.64
N ILE A 98 3.81 8.52 13.07
CA ILE A 98 4.52 9.67 13.64
C ILE A 98 3.60 10.90 13.61
N ALA A 99 2.95 11.18 12.48
CA ALA A 99 1.99 12.28 12.38
C ALA A 99 0.83 12.15 13.38
N PHE A 100 0.33 10.94 13.61
CA PHE A 100 -0.73 10.68 14.59
C PHE A 100 -0.35 11.12 16.02
N THR A 101 0.91 10.96 16.44
CA THR A 101 1.35 11.38 17.79
C THR A 101 1.28 12.90 18.02
N HIS A 102 1.17 13.70 16.96
CA HIS A 102 1.06 15.15 17.02
C HIS A 102 -0.40 15.64 16.97
N ILE A 103 -1.37 14.74 16.80
CA ILE A 103 -2.79 15.10 16.78
C ILE A 103 -3.25 15.38 18.21
N ASN A 104 -3.98 16.48 18.40
CA ASN A 104 -4.59 16.82 19.68
C ASN A 104 -5.63 15.76 20.06
N SER A 105 -5.60 15.29 21.32
CA SER A 105 -6.45 14.19 21.82
C SER A 105 -7.95 14.42 21.62
N LEU A 106 -8.39 15.68 21.53
CA LEU A 106 -9.79 16.05 21.26
C LEU A 106 -10.31 15.58 19.89
N PHE A 107 -9.41 15.38 18.92
CA PHE A 107 -9.76 14.93 17.57
C PHE A 107 -9.43 13.45 17.32
N VAL A 108 -8.96 12.74 18.36
CA VAL A 108 -8.62 11.33 18.26
C VAL A 108 -9.88 10.48 18.31
N VAL A 109 -10.23 9.90 17.16
CA VAL A 109 -11.31 8.92 17.04
C VAL A 109 -10.81 7.48 17.07
N PRO A 110 -11.61 6.54 17.58
CA PRO A 110 -11.28 5.11 17.54
C PRO A 110 -11.01 4.65 16.09
N GLY A 111 -9.90 3.93 15.88
CA GLY A 111 -9.53 3.38 14.58
C GLY A 111 -8.39 4.12 13.85
N MET A 112 -8.09 5.37 14.20
CA MET A 112 -6.97 6.12 13.58
C MET A 112 -5.59 5.52 13.91
N GLU A 113 -5.44 4.91 15.08
CA GLU A 113 -4.22 4.18 15.42
C GLU A 113 -4.15 2.80 14.72
N LEU A 114 -5.30 2.19 14.43
CA LEU A 114 -5.41 0.85 13.87
C LEU A 114 -5.15 0.83 12.36
N VAL A 115 -5.61 1.83 11.61
CA VAL A 115 -5.43 1.86 10.14
C VAL A 115 -3.96 1.76 9.75
N PRO A 116 -3.04 2.62 10.25
CA PRO A 116 -1.62 2.49 9.92
C PRO A 116 -1.04 1.13 10.28
N LEU A 117 -1.43 0.54 11.41
CA LEU A 117 -1.00 -0.80 11.82
C LEU A 117 -1.42 -1.88 10.82
N ILE A 118 -2.70 -1.90 10.44
CA ILE A 118 -3.26 -2.87 9.50
C ILE A 118 -2.56 -2.77 8.15
N PHE A 119 -2.33 -1.55 7.65
CA PHE A 119 -1.70 -1.33 6.35
C PHE A 119 -0.17 -1.53 6.35
N ILE A 120 0.51 -1.48 7.50
CA ILE A 120 1.88 -1.97 7.63
C ILE A 120 1.91 -3.49 7.46
N VAL A 121 1.03 -4.22 8.15
CA VAL A 121 0.92 -5.68 7.99
C VAL A 121 0.54 -6.03 6.55
N GLY A 122 -0.39 -5.29 5.97
CA GLY A 122 -0.76 -5.40 4.55
C GLY A 122 0.45 -5.15 3.64
N GLY A 123 1.24 -4.11 3.89
CA GLY A 123 2.46 -3.80 3.14
C GLY A 123 3.51 -4.91 3.20
N ILE A 124 3.69 -5.54 4.37
CA ILE A 124 4.54 -6.73 4.53
C ILE A 124 4.01 -7.87 3.66
N GLY A 125 2.70 -8.12 3.70
CA GLY A 125 2.05 -9.14 2.86
C GLY A 125 2.28 -8.89 1.37
N VAL A 126 2.05 -7.66 0.90
CA VAL A 126 2.28 -7.26 -0.50
C VAL A 126 3.75 -7.41 -0.91
N GLY A 127 4.68 -7.03 -0.03
CA GLY A 127 6.12 -7.22 -0.26
C GLY A 127 6.52 -8.70 -0.33
N ALA A 128 6.00 -9.54 0.57
CA ALA A 128 6.25 -10.98 0.59
C ALA A 128 5.72 -11.65 -0.69
N VAL A 129 4.54 -11.24 -1.15
CA VAL A 129 3.96 -11.65 -2.43
C VAL A 129 4.87 -11.29 -3.60
N GLY A 130 5.36 -10.05 -3.65
CA GLY A 130 6.32 -9.63 -4.68
C GLY A 130 7.62 -10.43 -4.63
N GLY A 131 8.17 -10.68 -3.43
CA GLY A 131 9.36 -11.51 -3.23
C GLY A 131 9.18 -12.96 -3.70
N TYR A 132 8.02 -13.56 -3.40
CA TYR A 132 7.66 -14.90 -3.85
C TYR A 132 7.64 -14.99 -5.38
N LEU A 133 6.96 -14.04 -6.05
CA LEU A 133 6.88 -13.99 -7.51
C LEU A 133 8.26 -13.76 -8.14
N LEU A 134 9.10 -12.92 -7.52
CA LEU A 134 10.46 -12.67 -7.99
C LEU A 134 11.29 -13.95 -7.97
N ASN A 135 11.23 -14.71 -6.88
CA ASN A 135 11.94 -15.98 -6.77
C ASN A 135 11.44 -17.01 -7.80
N ALA A 136 10.13 -17.11 -7.98
CA ALA A 136 9.53 -17.99 -9.00
C ALA A 136 9.99 -17.62 -10.42
N SER A 137 10.00 -16.32 -10.76
CA SER A 137 10.46 -15.84 -12.07
C SER A 137 11.94 -16.13 -12.33
N ASN A 138 12.80 -15.96 -11.31
CA ASN A 138 14.23 -16.25 -11.41
C ASN A 138 14.51 -17.74 -11.56
N LYS A 139 13.72 -18.60 -10.89
CA LYS A 139 13.84 -20.06 -11.05
C LYS A 139 13.48 -20.50 -12.47
N ALA A 140 12.37 -20.00 -13.02
CA ALA A 140 11.96 -20.31 -14.38
C ALA A 140 13.01 -19.90 -15.42
N ARG A 141 13.67 -18.75 -15.22
CA ARG A 141 14.74 -18.30 -16.14
C ARG A 141 15.98 -19.19 -16.11
N ARG A 142 16.43 -19.62 -14.92
CA ARG A 142 17.60 -20.50 -14.79
C ARG A 142 17.41 -21.84 -15.50
N ASN A 143 16.25 -22.46 -15.33
CA ASN A 143 15.96 -23.74 -15.98
C ASN A 143 16.02 -23.66 -17.53
N LEU A 144 15.65 -22.51 -18.11
CA LEU A 144 15.76 -22.28 -19.56
C LEU A 144 17.22 -22.08 -20.00
N GLU A 145 18.04 -21.46 -19.16
CA GLU A 145 19.47 -21.29 -19.42
C GLU A 145 20.20 -22.65 -19.41
N ASP A 146 19.80 -23.56 -18.50
CA ASP A 146 20.35 -24.93 -18.39
C ASP A 146 19.94 -25.86 -19.56
N GLU A 147 18.78 -25.65 -20.20
CA GLU A 147 18.32 -26.44 -21.37
C GLU A 147 19.01 -26.06 -22.69
N ILE A 148 19.65 -24.88 -22.75
CA ILE A 148 20.30 -24.34 -23.96
C ILE A 148 21.80 -24.70 -23.99
N GLN A 149 22.36 -25.18 -22.88
CA GLN A 149 23.76 -25.64 -22.75
C GLN A 149 23.90 -27.14 -23.00
#